data_AF-A0A9Y2JPN2-F1
#
_entry.id   AF-A0A9Y2JPN2-F1
#
_cell.length_a   1.000
_cell.length_b   1.000
_cell.length_c   1.000
_cell.angle_alpha   90.00
_cell.angle_beta   90.00
_cell.angle_gamma   90.00
#
_symmetry.space_group_name_H-M   'P 1'
#
loop_
_entity.id
_entity.type
_entity.pdbx_description
1 polymer ?
#
loop_
_entity_poly.entity_id
_entity_poly.type
_entity_poly.pdbx_seq_one_letter_code
_entity_poly.pdbx_strand_id
1 'polypeptide(L)'
;MNRRGVVLRLRDRPAAELRRTCEVLDEAGCHTIFFEEDFTSCAAAAVLTKRVRVGCLTTSRDAPLVADAAETLDYLSDGRFILGVGPFSGGDGPYSDRAAAERVLEEVHARVPGLPVLVADADDVVTPLTKQLRTVDEASAWLAAVTP
;
A
#
# COMPACT_ATOMS: atom_id res chain seq x y z
N MET A 1 4.81 6.72 19.94
CA MET A 1 3.58 6.08 19.43
C MET A 1 3.98 5.03 18.42
N ASN A 2 3.59 3.76 18.61
CA ASN A 2 3.89 2.70 17.66
C ASN A 2 3.06 2.92 16.39
N ARG A 3 3.71 3.07 15.23
CA ARG A 3 3.04 3.15 13.92
C ARG A 3 2.61 1.75 13.51
N ARG A 4 1.30 1.51 13.40
CA ARG A 4 0.74 0.18 13.07
C ARG A 4 0.15 0.20 11.66
N GLY A 5 0.56 -0.75 10.82
CA GLY A 5 0.05 -0.91 9.47
C GLY A 5 -0.67 -2.24 9.28
N VAL A 6 -1.53 -2.32 8.27
CA VAL A 6 -2.26 -3.53 7.88
C VAL A 6 -2.07 -3.80 6.41
N VAL A 7 -1.84 -5.05 6.02
CA VAL A 7 -1.89 -5.48 4.61
C VAL A 7 -3.25 -6.11 4.34
N LEU A 8 -3.99 -5.56 3.39
CA LEU A 8 -5.29 -6.05 2.96
C LEU A 8 -5.14 -6.83 1.65
N ARG A 9 -5.51 -8.12 1.71
CA ARG A 9 -5.63 -8.99 0.52
C ARG A 9 -7.11 -9.17 0.19
N LEU A 10 -7.54 -8.62 -0.92
CA LEU A 10 -8.95 -8.59 -1.33
C LEU A 10 -9.36 -9.72 -2.27
N ARG A 11 -8.50 -10.73 -2.48
CA ARG A 11 -8.75 -11.84 -3.42
C ARG A 11 -10.20 -12.36 -3.27
N ASP A 12 -10.98 -12.21 -4.35
CA ASP A 12 -12.37 -12.65 -4.49
C ASP A 12 -13.41 -11.99 -3.54
N ARG A 13 -13.07 -10.88 -2.88
CA ARG A 13 -13.98 -10.17 -1.95
C ARG A 13 -14.85 -9.14 -2.68
N PRO A 14 -16.13 -8.97 -2.29
CA PRO A 14 -16.97 -7.91 -2.83
C PRO A 14 -16.47 -6.50 -2.46
N ALA A 15 -16.58 -5.54 -3.38
CA ALA A 15 -16.17 -4.14 -3.16
C ALA A 15 -16.83 -3.47 -1.94
N ALA A 16 -18.05 -3.89 -1.56
CA ALA A 16 -18.73 -3.40 -0.37
C ALA A 16 -17.96 -3.74 0.93
N GLU A 17 -17.21 -4.84 0.96
CA GLU A 17 -16.41 -5.23 2.12
C GLU A 17 -15.13 -4.39 2.24
N LEU A 18 -14.56 -3.97 1.11
CA LEU A 18 -13.42 -3.05 1.09
C LEU A 18 -13.77 -1.73 1.78
N ARG A 19 -14.93 -1.16 1.42
CA ARG A 19 -15.37 0.12 1.99
C ARG A 19 -15.45 0.09 3.51
N ARG A 20 -16.21 -0.86 4.05
CA ARG A 20 -16.39 -0.98 5.50
C ARG A 20 -15.06 -1.20 6.20
N THR A 21 -14.20 -2.06 5.65
CA THR A 21 -12.90 -2.36 6.25
C THR A 21 -12.01 -1.12 6.31
N CYS A 22 -11.96 -0.32 5.24
CA CYS A 22 -11.18 0.90 5.19
C CYS A 22 -11.70 1.96 6.18
N GLU A 23 -13.01 2.19 6.21
CA GLU A 23 -13.64 3.15 7.13
C GLU A 23 -13.35 2.77 8.60
N VAL A 24 -13.53 1.50 8.96
CA VAL A 24 -13.26 1.00 10.32
C VAL A 24 -11.79 1.14 10.71
N LEU A 25 -10.85 0.83 9.81
CA LEU A 25 -9.41 0.95 10.09
C LEU A 25 -8.98 2.42 10.23
N ASP A 26 -9.53 3.33 9.43
CA ASP A 26 -9.27 4.77 9.52
C ASP A 26 -9.79 5.35 10.85
N GLU A 27 -10.99 4.93 11.27
CA GLU A 27 -11.58 5.32 12.56
C GLU A 27 -10.83 4.75 13.76
N ALA A 28 -10.34 3.51 13.68
CA ALA A 28 -9.56 2.86 14.71
C ALA A 28 -8.13 3.43 14.87
N GLY A 29 -7.75 4.41 14.02
CA GLY A 29 -6.42 5.02 14.08
C GLY A 29 -5.31 4.12 13.53
N CYS A 30 -5.64 3.23 12.58
CA CYS A 30 -4.62 2.55 11.79
C CYS A 30 -3.74 3.60 11.10
N HIS A 31 -2.42 3.39 11.09
CA HIS A 31 -1.50 4.36 10.50
C HIS A 31 -1.37 4.18 8.99
N THR A 32 -1.34 2.93 8.51
CA THR A 32 -1.19 2.62 7.08
C THR A 32 -1.98 1.38 6.68
N ILE A 33 -2.64 1.42 5.53
CA ILE A 33 -3.24 0.25 4.86
C ILE A 33 -2.46 -0.01 3.57
N PHE A 34 -1.93 -1.21 3.41
CA PHE A 34 -1.24 -1.66 2.20
C PHE A 34 -2.12 -2.61 1.38
N PHE A 35 -2.08 -2.46 0.06
CA PHE A 35 -2.70 -3.36 -0.90
C PHE A 35 -1.62 -3.98 -1.80
N GLU A 36 -1.77 -5.26 -2.14
CA GLU A 36 -0.88 -5.94 -3.08
C GLU A 36 -1.37 -5.72 -4.51
N GLU A 37 -0.54 -5.07 -5.32
CA GLU A 37 -0.69 -4.90 -6.78
C GLU A 37 -2.04 -4.35 -7.26
N ASP A 38 -2.76 -3.63 -6.41
CA ASP A 38 -4.13 -3.20 -6.69
C ASP A 38 -4.27 -1.69 -6.54
N PHE A 39 -3.88 -0.97 -7.60
CA PHE A 39 -4.07 0.48 -7.69
C PHE A 39 -5.54 0.89 -7.61
N THR A 40 -6.48 0.03 -8.04
CA THR A 40 -7.91 0.33 -8.01
C THR A 40 -8.43 0.36 -6.58
N SER A 41 -8.06 -0.63 -5.78
CA SER A 41 -8.40 -0.67 -4.35
C SER A 41 -7.69 0.42 -3.57
N CYS A 42 -6.45 0.77 -3.94
CA CYS A 42 -5.77 1.94 -3.38
C CYS A 42 -6.56 3.23 -3.66
N ALA A 43 -7.05 3.42 -4.88
CA ALA A 43 -7.83 4.61 -5.24
C ALA A 43 -9.14 4.67 -4.45
N ALA A 44 -9.82 3.54 -4.31
CA ALA A 44 -11.02 3.45 -3.46
C ALA A 44 -10.71 3.79 -2.00
N ALA A 45 -9.65 3.21 -1.42
CA ALA A 45 -9.23 3.49 -0.05
C ALA A 45 -8.82 4.96 0.15
N ALA A 46 -8.12 5.56 -0.82
CA ALA A 46 -7.71 6.96 -0.79
C ALA A 46 -8.92 7.89 -0.65
N VAL A 47 -9.99 7.64 -1.42
CA VAL A 47 -11.23 8.44 -1.39
C VAL A 47 -12.08 8.17 -0.14
N LEU A 48 -12.11 6.92 0.33
CA LEU A 48 -12.98 6.51 1.44
C LEU A 48 -12.43 6.88 2.82
N THR A 49 -11.13 7.14 2.93
CA THR A 49 -10.44 7.39 4.20
C THR A 49 -9.90 8.81 4.28
N LYS A 50 -9.72 9.32 5.50
CA LYS A 50 -9.29 10.71 5.72
C LYS A 50 -7.95 10.85 6.45
N ARG A 51 -7.50 9.81 7.16
CA ARG A 51 -6.33 9.92 8.05
C ARG A 51 -5.27 8.87 7.75
N VAL A 52 -5.70 7.63 7.53
CA VAL A 52 -4.81 6.49 7.29
C VAL A 52 -4.01 6.70 6.01
N ARG A 53 -2.75 6.32 6.02
CA ARG A 53 -1.92 6.30 4.82
C ARG A 53 -2.31 5.12 3.94
N VAL A 54 -2.29 5.30 2.62
CA VAL A 54 -2.64 4.24 1.67
C VAL A 54 -1.37 3.82 0.94
N GLY A 55 -1.05 2.54 0.97
CA GLY A 55 0.13 1.97 0.34
C GLY A 55 -0.23 0.98 -0.76
N CYS A 56 0.44 1.06 -1.91
CA CYS A 56 0.37 0.02 -2.93
C CYS A 56 1.70 -0.71 -3.03
N LEU A 57 1.73 -2.03 -2.83
CA LEU A 57 2.91 -2.88 -2.99
C LEU A 57 2.87 -3.50 -4.39
N THR A 58 3.62 -2.97 -5.35
CA THR A 58 3.60 -3.40 -6.75
C THR A 58 4.89 -4.11 -7.15
N THR A 59 4.78 -5.18 -7.94
CA THR A 59 5.90 -5.77 -8.69
C THR A 59 5.87 -5.40 -10.17
N SER A 60 5.09 -4.38 -10.56
CA SER A 60 5.10 -3.85 -11.92
C SER A 60 6.45 -3.20 -12.25
N ARG A 61 6.99 -3.58 -13.42
CA ARG A 61 8.22 -2.99 -13.98
C ARG A 61 7.94 -1.86 -14.97
N ASP A 62 6.66 -1.55 -15.21
CA ASP A 62 6.24 -0.48 -16.11
C ASP A 62 6.30 0.87 -15.37
N ALA A 63 7.43 1.54 -15.48
CA ALA A 63 7.69 2.80 -14.78
C ALA A 63 6.69 3.92 -15.13
N PRO A 64 6.34 4.18 -16.40
CA PRO A 64 5.30 5.14 -16.75
C PRO A 64 3.95 4.84 -16.11
N LEU A 65 3.48 3.58 -16.17
CA LEU A 65 2.22 3.16 -15.56
C LEU A 65 2.23 3.41 -14.05
N VAL A 66 3.32 3.03 -13.37
CA VAL A 66 3.45 3.19 -11.91
C VAL A 66 3.48 4.67 -11.54
N ALA A 67 4.15 5.51 -12.33
CA ALA A 67 4.20 6.95 -12.09
C ALA A 67 2.83 7.63 -12.29
N ASP A 68 2.09 7.30 -13.34
CA ASP A 68 0.71 7.77 -13.57
C ASP A 68 -0.21 7.38 -12.38
N ALA A 69 -0.12 6.12 -11.94
CA ALA A 69 -0.88 5.64 -10.81
C ALA A 69 -0.49 6.35 -9.51
N ALA A 70 0.81 6.54 -9.27
CA ALA A 70 1.32 7.21 -8.07
C ALA A 70 0.88 8.68 -7.99
N GLU A 71 0.95 9.42 -9.09
CA GLU A 71 0.47 10.80 -9.18
C GLU A 71 -1.03 10.88 -8.89
N THR A 72 -1.82 10.01 -9.52
CA THR A 72 -3.27 9.95 -9.29
C THR A 72 -3.60 9.61 -7.84
N LEU A 73 -2.93 8.62 -7.26
CA LEU A 73 -3.20 8.16 -5.90
C LEU A 73 -2.73 9.16 -4.84
N ASP A 74 -1.60 9.83 -5.06
CA ASP A 74 -1.14 10.91 -4.19
C ASP A 74 -2.15 12.05 -4.15
N TYR A 75 -2.63 12.48 -5.32
CA TYR A 75 -3.70 13.47 -5.44
C TYR A 75 -4.99 13.03 -4.74
N LEU A 76 -5.52 11.83 -5.05
CA LEU A 76 -6.76 11.34 -4.45
C LEU A 76 -6.67 11.16 -2.93
N SER A 77 -5.46 10.87 -2.43
CA SER A 77 -5.22 10.65 -1.01
C SER A 77 -4.86 11.93 -0.25
N ASP A 78 -4.75 13.08 -0.92
CA ASP A 78 -4.27 14.34 -0.32
C ASP A 78 -2.87 14.16 0.32
N GLY A 79 -1.93 13.58 -0.43
CA GLY A 79 -0.53 13.38 0.01
C GLY A 79 -0.32 12.22 0.99
N ARG A 80 -1.32 11.37 1.22
CA ARG A 80 -1.24 10.23 2.15
C ARG A 80 -0.72 8.96 1.49
N PHE A 81 -0.48 8.96 0.18
CA PHE A 81 -0.06 7.79 -0.56
C PHE A 81 1.39 7.37 -0.21
N ILE A 82 1.64 6.07 -0.32
CA ILE A 82 2.96 5.45 -0.21
C ILE A 82 3.07 4.44 -1.36
N LEU A 83 4.14 4.52 -2.13
CA LEU A 83 4.44 3.49 -3.12
C LEU A 83 5.34 2.43 -2.50
N GLY A 84 5.04 1.16 -2.69
CA GLY A 84 5.92 0.03 -2.41
C GLY A 84 6.32 -0.61 -3.73
N VAL A 85 7.61 -0.80 -3.95
CA VAL A 85 8.17 -1.37 -5.19
C VAL A 85 8.93 -2.65 -4.86
N GLY A 86 8.59 -3.72 -5.56
CA GLY A 86 9.21 -5.04 -5.42
C GLY A 86 8.54 -5.94 -4.35
N PRO A 87 9.18 -7.08 -4.00
CA PRO A 87 10.42 -7.57 -4.61
C PRO A 87 10.14 -7.98 -6.06
N PHE A 88 11.07 -7.67 -6.94
CA PHE A 88 11.07 -8.25 -8.27
C PHE A 88 11.78 -9.61 -8.20
N SER A 89 11.61 -10.47 -9.21
CA SER A 89 12.38 -11.73 -9.32
C SER A 89 13.27 -11.73 -10.57
N GLY A 90 14.60 -11.80 -10.39
CA GLY A 90 15.57 -11.71 -11.48
C GLY A 90 17.01 -11.35 -11.04
N GLY A 91 18.00 -11.83 -11.78
CA GLY A 91 19.44 -11.59 -11.52
C GLY A 91 19.97 -10.23 -11.98
N ASP A 92 21.29 -10.03 -11.87
CA ASP A 92 21.98 -8.77 -12.18
C ASP A 92 21.97 -8.38 -13.68
N GLY A 93 22.09 -7.07 -13.97
CA GLY A 93 22.17 -6.52 -15.32
C GLY A 93 21.25 -5.30 -15.57
N PRO A 94 21.25 -4.72 -16.79
CA PRO A 94 20.42 -3.54 -17.12
C PRO A 94 18.91 -3.85 -17.17
N TYR A 95 18.55 -5.14 -17.17
CA TYR A 95 17.18 -5.64 -17.04
C TYR A 95 16.93 -6.31 -15.67
N SER A 96 17.84 -6.08 -14.72
CA SER A 96 17.69 -6.59 -13.36
C SER A 96 16.50 -5.96 -12.66
N ASP A 97 16.10 -6.64 -11.60
CA ASP A 97 15.14 -6.18 -10.61
C ASP A 97 15.50 -4.81 -10.04
N ARG A 98 16.78 -4.64 -9.70
CA ARG A 98 17.30 -3.37 -9.20
C ARG A 98 17.18 -2.27 -10.24
N ALA A 99 17.59 -2.53 -11.48
CA ALA A 99 17.48 -1.55 -12.57
C ALA A 99 16.02 -1.23 -12.92
N ALA A 100 15.09 -2.17 -12.73
CA ALA A 100 13.66 -1.89 -12.84
C ALA A 100 13.16 -1.00 -11.69
N ALA A 101 13.55 -1.30 -10.45
CA ALA A 101 13.22 -0.47 -9.28
C ALA A 101 13.73 0.97 -9.45
N GLU A 102 14.99 1.13 -9.85
CA GLU A 102 15.62 2.43 -10.08
C GLU A 102 14.87 3.24 -11.14
N ARG A 103 14.49 2.64 -12.28
CA ARG A 103 13.69 3.32 -13.31
C ARG A 103 12.30 3.73 -12.83
N VAL A 104 11.63 2.88 -12.05
CA VAL A 104 10.34 3.21 -11.44
C VAL A 104 10.50 4.41 -10.51
N LEU A 105 11.52 4.40 -9.65
CA LEU A 105 11.81 5.50 -8.72
C LEU A 105 12.09 6.82 -9.45
N GLU A 106 12.94 6.79 -10.48
CA GLU A 106 13.27 7.97 -11.29
C GLU A 106 12.02 8.59 -11.92
N GLU A 107 11.19 7.78 -12.59
CA GLU A 107 9.98 8.26 -13.26
C GLU A 107 8.95 8.78 -12.25
N VAL A 108 8.75 8.08 -11.12
CA VAL A 108 7.83 8.50 -10.05
C VAL A 108 8.27 9.83 -9.44
N HIS A 109 9.55 9.98 -9.09
CA HIS A 109 10.05 11.21 -8.46
C HIS A 109 10.14 12.38 -9.42
N ALA A 110 10.23 12.14 -10.73
CA ALA A 110 10.11 13.19 -11.74
C ALA A 110 8.69 13.81 -11.74
N ARG A 111 7.66 13.04 -11.40
CA ARG A 111 6.25 13.49 -11.44
C ARG A 111 5.70 13.90 -10.08
N VAL A 112 6.05 13.17 -9.03
CA VAL A 112 5.61 13.41 -7.66
C VAL A 112 6.84 13.58 -6.76
N PRO A 113 7.46 14.78 -6.75
CA PRO A 113 8.63 15.03 -5.94
C PRO A 113 8.32 14.82 -4.46
N GLY A 114 9.08 13.94 -3.81
CA GLY A 114 8.93 13.66 -2.38
C GLY A 114 7.91 12.58 -2.03
N LEU A 115 7.34 11.87 -3.01
CA LEU A 115 6.50 10.70 -2.73
C LEU A 115 7.28 9.68 -1.89
N PRO A 116 6.73 9.23 -0.74
CA PRO A 116 7.34 8.18 0.05
C PRO A 116 7.33 6.85 -0.70
N VAL A 117 8.51 6.27 -0.91
CA VAL A 117 8.67 4.98 -1.57
C VAL A 117 9.34 3.98 -0.62
N LEU A 118 8.75 2.80 -0.50
CA LEU A 118 9.31 1.62 0.13
C LEU A 118 9.86 0.71 -0.97
N VAL A 119 11.09 0.24 -0.82
CA VAL A 119 11.69 -0.74 -1.75
C VAL A 119 11.82 -2.03 -0.96
N ALA A 120 11.10 -3.07 -1.39
CA ALA A 120 11.16 -4.36 -0.72
C ALA A 120 12.42 -5.11 -1.15
N ASP A 121 13.16 -5.61 -0.16
CA ASP A 121 14.22 -6.61 -0.35
C ASP A 121 13.64 -8.01 -0.03
N ALA A 122 14.25 -9.08 -0.54
CA ALA A 122 13.64 -10.41 -0.59
C ALA A 122 13.30 -11.07 0.77
N ASP A 123 13.72 -10.48 1.90
CA ASP A 123 13.71 -11.12 3.22
C ASP A 123 12.65 -10.56 4.22
N ASP A 124 11.76 -9.65 3.83
CA ASP A 124 10.79 -9.05 4.76
C ASP A 124 9.54 -9.92 5.02
N VAL A 125 9.33 -10.31 6.29
CA VAL A 125 8.20 -11.11 6.75
C VAL A 125 6.97 -10.24 7.04
N VAL A 126 5.93 -10.39 6.24
CA VAL A 126 4.62 -9.75 6.42
C VAL A 126 3.64 -10.73 7.07
N THR A 127 2.98 -10.33 8.17
CA THR A 127 1.85 -11.11 8.72
C THR A 127 0.54 -10.64 8.07
N PRO A 128 -0.13 -11.47 7.25
CA PRO A 128 -1.37 -11.07 6.58
C PRO A 128 -2.54 -11.02 7.57
N LEU A 129 -3.39 -9.98 7.45
CA LEU A 129 -4.69 -9.99 8.11
C LEU A 129 -5.62 -10.97 7.36
N THR A 130 -5.90 -12.12 7.97
CA THR A 130 -6.83 -13.13 7.43
C THR A 130 -8.25 -12.99 7.99
N LYS A 131 -8.46 -12.12 8.98
CA LYS A 131 -9.73 -11.96 9.70
C LYS A 131 -10.50 -10.73 9.20
N GLN A 132 -11.81 -10.88 9.06
CA GLN A 132 -12.72 -9.76 8.78
C GLN A 132 -12.89 -8.89 10.03
N LEU A 133 -12.64 -7.59 9.91
CA LEU A 133 -12.89 -6.61 10.96
C LEU A 133 -14.23 -5.92 10.66
N ARG A 134 -15.17 -5.99 11.61
CA ARG A 134 -16.54 -5.48 11.41
C ARG A 134 -16.81 -4.23 12.22
N THR A 135 -16.05 -3.99 13.29
CA THR A 135 -16.23 -2.86 14.18
C THR A 135 -14.88 -2.21 14.54
N VAL A 136 -14.93 -0.96 14.99
CA VAL A 136 -13.76 -0.21 15.47
C VAL A 136 -13.11 -0.89 16.68
N ASP A 137 -13.91 -1.44 17.60
CA ASP A 137 -13.41 -2.17 18.77
C ASP A 137 -12.65 -3.44 18.36
N GLU A 138 -13.18 -4.19 17.39
CA GLU A 138 -12.50 -5.38 16.85
C GLU A 138 -11.16 -5.00 16.19
N ALA A 139 -11.14 -3.94 15.39
CA ALA A 139 -9.94 -3.45 14.73
C ALA A 139 -8.90 -2.95 15.74
N SER A 140 -9.33 -2.19 16.74
CA SER A 140 -8.46 -1.65 17.79
C SER A 140 -7.85 -2.77 18.65
N ALA A 141 -8.66 -3.76 19.04
CA ALA A 141 -8.20 -4.92 19.79
C ALA A 141 -7.22 -5.76 18.97
N TRP A 142 -7.49 -5.97 17.68
CA TRP A 142 -6.58 -6.68 16.79
C TRP A 142 -5.24 -5.93 16.65
N LEU A 143 -5.27 -4.62 16.37
CA LEU A 143 -4.08 -3.77 16.28
C LEU A 143 -3.24 -3.79 17.57
N ALA A 144 -3.87 -3.95 18.72
CA ALA A 144 -3.17 -4.13 19.99
C ALA A 144 -2.51 -5.52 20.12
N ALA A 145 -3.17 -6.57 19.60
CA ALA A 145 -2.76 -7.96 19.75
C ALA A 145 -1.67 -8.44 18.76
N VAL A 146 -1.54 -7.83 17.58
CA VAL A 146 -0.57 -8.28 16.54
C VAL A 146 0.84 -7.70 16.79
N THR A 147 1.15 -7.40 18.04
CA THR A 147 2.47 -6.92 18.47
C THR A 147 3.04 -7.93 19.48
N PRO A 148 4.31 -8.36 19.36
CA PRO A 148 5.03 -8.98 20.48
C PRO A 148 5.22 -8.01 21.65
#